data_AF-A0A833F3X2-F1
#
_entry.id   AF-A0A833F3X2-F1
#
_cell.length_a   1.000
_cell.length_b   1.000
_cell.length_c   1.000
_cell.angle_alpha   90.00
_cell.angle_beta   90.00
_cell.angle_gamma   90.00
#
_symmetry.space_group_name_H-M   'P 1'
#
loop_
_entity.id
_entity.type
_entity.pdbx_description
1 polymer ?
#
loop_
_entity_poly.entity_id
_entity_poly.type
_entity_poly.pdbx_seq_one_letter_code
_entity_poly.pdbx_strand_id
1 'polypeptide(L)'
;MKQKFSILLFLLLLWFTGSQAVAQNAPNPFDIEQPSLRVFLPAPELATGRAVVACPGGGYSHLAVDHEGYDWAPYFNKQGIALIVLKYR
;
A
#
# COMPACT_ATOMS: atom_id res chain seq x y z
N MET A 1 14.62 24.85 -45.14
CA MET A 1 15.18 24.14 -43.95
C MET A 1 14.67 24.67 -42.61
N LYS A 2 14.45 25.98 -42.43
CA LYS A 2 14.05 26.58 -41.14
C LYS A 2 12.69 26.11 -40.59
N GLN A 3 11.69 25.85 -41.45
CA GLN A 3 10.34 25.46 -41.00
C GLN A 3 10.24 24.02 -40.48
N LYS A 4 10.96 23.07 -41.07
CA LYS A 4 10.98 21.67 -40.60
C LYS A 4 11.60 21.54 -39.21
N PHE A 5 12.60 22.38 -38.90
CA PHE A 5 13.23 22.46 -37.58
C PHE A 5 12.29 23.06 -36.53
N SER A 6 11.52 24.09 -36.89
CA SER A 6 10.51 24.70 -36.01
C SER A 6 9.39 23.72 -35.67
N ILE A 7 8.89 22.96 -36.65
CA ILE A 7 7.84 21.94 -36.43
C ILE A 7 8.34 20.81 -35.52
N LEU A 8 9.58 20.36 -35.71
CA LEU A 8 10.17 19.31 -34.88
C LEU A 8 10.37 19.78 -33.43
N LEU A 9 10.79 21.04 -33.23
CA LEU A 9 10.92 21.63 -31.91
C LEU A 9 9.57 21.78 -31.21
N PHE A 10 8.51 22.15 -31.95
CA PHE A 10 7.15 22.25 -31.43
C PHE A 10 6.56 20.90 -31.05
N LEU A 11 6.81 19.86 -31.87
CA LEU A 11 6.42 18.48 -31.56
C LEU A 11 7.16 17.95 -30.34
N LEU A 12 8.45 18.26 -30.20
CA LEU A 12 9.24 17.88 -29.03
C LEU A 12 8.73 18.56 -27.76
N LEU A 13 8.33 19.84 -27.85
CA LEU A 13 7.72 20.57 -26.74
C LEU A 13 6.38 19.98 -26.33
N LEU A 14 5.53 19.60 -27.30
CA LEU A 14 4.24 18.94 -27.05
C LEU A 14 4.39 17.56 -26.40
N TRP A 15 5.41 16.79 -26.80
CA TRP A 15 5.73 15.52 -26.16
C TRP A 15 6.23 15.72 -24.72
N PHE A 16 7.06 16.74 -24.50
CA PHE A 16 7.61 17.03 -23.17
C PHE A 16 6.55 17.52 -22.18
N THR A 17 5.58 18.32 -22.62
CA THR A 17 4.45 18.75 -21.77
C THR A 17 3.47 17.61 -21.48
N GLY A 18 3.22 16.73 -22.46
CA GLY A 18 2.36 15.56 -22.28
C GLY A 18 2.88 14.59 -21.20
N SER A 19 4.20 14.38 -21.11
CA SER A 19 4.80 13.48 -20.12
C SER A 19 4.64 13.96 -18.67
N GLN A 20 4.58 15.27 -18.43
CA GLN A 20 4.45 15.83 -17.07
C GLN A 20 3.04 15.65 -16.50
N ALA A 21 2.01 15.70 -17.35
CA ALA A 21 0.61 15.52 -16.91
C ALA A 21 0.30 14.10 -16.41
N VAL A 22 1.01 13.08 -16.93
CA VAL A 22 0.81 11.68 -16.52
C VAL A 22 1.52 11.36 -15.20
N ALA A 23 2.67 11.99 -14.94
CA ALA A 23 3.43 11.78 -13.70
C ALA A 23 2.74 12.36 -12.46
N GLN A 24 1.92 13.41 -12.61
CA GLN A 24 1.21 14.04 -11.49
C GLN A 24 -0.09 13.32 -11.08
N ASN A 25 -0.64 12.45 -11.93
CA ASN A 25 -1.89 11.72 -11.68
C ASN A 25 -1.68 10.24 -11.30
N ALA A 26 -0.43 9.82 -11.00
CA ALA A 26 -0.20 8.50 -10.45
C ALA A 26 -0.84 8.43 -9.05
N PRO A 27 -1.65 7.40 -8.75
CA PRO A 27 -2.19 7.21 -7.41
C PRO A 27 -1.03 7.23 -6.41
N ASN A 28 -1.11 8.07 -5.38
CA ASN A 28 -0.14 8.03 -4.30
C ASN A 28 -0.23 6.64 -3.68
N PRO A 29 0.86 5.84 -3.65
CA PRO A 29 0.83 4.53 -3.01
C PRO A 29 0.49 4.61 -1.50
N PHE A 30 0.51 5.82 -0.94
CA PHE A 30 0.23 6.17 0.45
C PHE A 30 -1.18 6.74 0.66
N ASP A 31 -1.97 6.89 -0.40
CA ASP A 31 -3.36 7.28 -0.25
C ASP A 31 -4.22 6.02 -0.11
N ILE A 32 -4.12 5.38 1.06
CA ILE A 32 -5.10 4.36 1.45
C ILE A 32 -6.40 5.10 1.78
N GLU A 33 -7.17 5.39 0.74
CA GLU A 33 -8.50 6.02 0.82
C GLU A 33 -9.46 5.25 1.73
N GLN A 34 -9.20 3.96 1.97
CA GLN A 34 -10.05 3.08 2.79
C GLN A 34 -9.24 2.31 3.85
N PRO A 35 -9.14 2.82 5.09
CA PRO A 35 -8.57 2.06 6.19
C PRO A 35 -9.37 0.78 6.43
N SER A 36 -8.68 -0.31 6.77
CA SER A 36 -9.31 -1.62 6.95
C SER A 36 -8.64 -2.45 8.05
N LEU A 37 -9.37 -3.44 8.56
CA LEU A 37 -8.85 -4.45 9.48
C LEU A 37 -8.95 -5.82 8.82
N ARG A 38 -7.91 -6.64 8.99
CA ARG A 38 -7.98 -8.07 8.68
C ARG A 38 -7.87 -8.87 9.96
N VAL A 39 -8.85 -9.74 10.20
CA VAL A 39 -8.91 -10.59 11.39
C VAL A 39 -8.50 -12.01 11.01
N PHE A 40 -7.53 -12.55 11.73
CA PHE A 40 -7.13 -13.95 11.67
C PHE A 40 -7.56 -14.60 12.97
N LEU A 41 -8.49 -15.54 12.87
CA LEU A 41 -9.00 -16.27 14.03
C LEU A 41 -8.21 -17.58 14.21
N PRO A 42 -7.88 -17.97 15.46
CA PRO A 42 -7.39 -19.31 15.75
C PRO A 42 -8.46 -20.36 15.45
N ALA A 43 -8.06 -21.63 15.41
CA ALA A 43 -9.02 -22.73 15.39
C ALA A 43 -9.92 -22.66 16.65
N PRO A 44 -11.24 -22.91 16.54
CA PRO A 44 -12.17 -22.77 17.66
C PRO A 44 -11.75 -23.55 18.92
N GLU A 45 -11.17 -24.73 18.75
CA GLU A 45 -10.67 -25.59 19.82
C GLU A 45 -9.44 -25.03 20.56
N LEU A 46 -8.71 -24.10 19.96
CA LEU A 46 -7.57 -23.40 20.56
C LEU A 46 -7.95 -22.02 21.11
N ALA A 47 -9.13 -21.50 20.77
CA ALA A 47 -9.48 -20.11 21.00
C ALA A 47 -9.49 -19.75 22.50
N THR A 48 -8.56 -18.89 22.92
CA THR A 48 -8.48 -18.45 24.33
C THR A 48 -9.34 -17.22 24.62
N GLY A 49 -10.03 -16.67 23.61
CA GLY A 49 -10.76 -15.39 23.70
C GLY A 49 -9.86 -14.14 23.75
N ARG A 50 -8.55 -14.27 23.56
CA ARG A 50 -7.60 -13.15 23.55
C ARG A 50 -7.35 -12.68 22.12
N ALA A 51 -7.04 -11.40 21.96
CA ALA A 51 -6.65 -10.82 20.69
C ALA A 51 -5.42 -9.91 20.82
N VAL A 52 -4.66 -9.80 19.73
CA VAL A 52 -3.58 -8.84 19.54
C VAL A 52 -3.91 -7.99 18.33
N VAL A 53 -3.77 -6.67 18.47
CA VAL A 53 -3.90 -5.72 17.36
C VAL A 53 -2.50 -5.35 16.88
N ALA A 54 -2.17 -5.74 15.65
CA ALA A 54 -0.93 -5.36 14.99
C ALA A 54 -1.13 -4.02 14.26
N CYS A 55 -0.24 -3.08 14.55
CA CYS A 55 -0.08 -1.82 13.83
C CYS A 55 1.25 -1.89 13.07
N PRO A 56 1.24 -2.35 11.80
CA PRO A 56 2.46 -2.48 11.01
C PRO A 56 3.19 -1.13 10.89
N GLY A 57 4.50 -1.13 10.73
CA GLY A 57 5.33 0.05 10.55
C GLY A 57 5.40 0.50 9.09
N GLY A 58 6.54 1.09 8.73
CA GLY A 58 6.80 1.71 7.43
C GLY A 58 7.01 3.23 7.50
N GLY A 59 7.10 3.79 8.71
CA GLY A 59 7.55 5.17 8.95
C GLY A 59 6.69 6.23 8.28
N TYR A 60 5.39 5.97 8.06
CA TYR A 60 4.48 6.80 7.27
C TYR A 60 4.88 7.00 5.80
N SER A 61 5.89 6.25 5.36
CA SER A 61 6.37 6.27 3.99
C SER A 61 5.80 5.13 3.17
N HIS A 62 5.38 4.02 3.81
CA HIS A 62 4.76 2.81 3.24
C HIS A 62 4.06 2.09 4.41
N LEU A 63 3.34 1.00 4.13
CA LEU A 63 2.76 0.15 5.17
C LEU A 63 3.30 -1.27 5.09
N ALA A 64 4.05 -1.71 6.10
CA ALA A 64 4.71 -3.03 6.18
C ALA A 64 3.74 -4.18 6.55
N VAL A 65 2.52 -4.17 5.99
CA VAL A 65 1.40 -5.02 6.43
C VAL A 65 1.65 -6.52 6.32
N ASP A 66 2.47 -6.94 5.35
CA ASP A 66 2.72 -8.37 5.13
C ASP A 66 3.64 -8.92 6.23
N HIS A 67 4.90 -8.47 6.27
CA HIS A 67 5.92 -9.04 7.16
C HIS A 67 5.81 -8.60 8.63
N GLU A 68 5.22 -7.42 8.90
CA GLU A 68 4.95 -6.98 10.28
C GLU A 68 3.51 -7.26 10.73
N GLY A 69 2.67 -7.80 9.84
CA GLY A 69 1.27 -8.13 10.12
C GLY A 69 0.92 -9.57 9.77
N TYR A 70 0.60 -9.83 8.50
CA TYR A 70 0.02 -11.11 8.05
C TYR A 70 0.91 -12.33 8.36
N ASP A 71 2.23 -12.20 8.22
CA ASP A 71 3.17 -13.30 8.45
C ASP A 71 3.20 -13.77 9.91
N TRP A 72 2.71 -12.95 10.85
CA TRP A 72 2.59 -13.31 12.25
C TRP A 72 1.30 -14.07 12.59
N ALA A 73 0.31 -14.11 11.69
CA ALA A 73 -0.96 -14.78 11.95
C ALA A 73 -0.79 -16.25 12.39
N PRO A 74 0.06 -17.08 11.75
CA PRO A 74 0.27 -18.46 12.18
C PRO A 74 0.83 -18.58 13.61
N TYR A 75 1.68 -17.64 14.05
CA TYR A 75 2.25 -17.66 15.40
C TYR A 75 1.16 -17.42 16.45
N PHE A 76 0.38 -16.34 16.31
CA PHE A 76 -0.68 -16.02 17.27
C PHE A 76 -1.82 -17.04 17.25
N ASN A 77 -2.25 -17.46 16.06
CA ASN A 77 -3.33 -18.44 15.94
C ASN A 77 -2.97 -19.80 16.56
N LYS A 78 -1.70 -20.25 16.44
CA LYS A 78 -1.21 -21.48 17.10
C LYS A 78 -1.25 -21.40 18.62
N GLN A 79 -1.14 -20.20 19.18
CA GLN A 79 -1.27 -19.94 20.62
C GLN A 79 -2.73 -19.70 21.05
N GLY A 80 -3.70 -19.84 20.13
CA GLY A 80 -5.11 -19.61 20.42
C GLY A 80 -5.51 -18.13 20.51
N ILE A 81 -4.65 -17.22 20.03
CA ILE A 81 -4.85 -15.76 20.08
C ILE A 81 -5.27 -15.28 18.69
N ALA A 82 -6.33 -14.48 18.61
CA ALA A 82 -6.72 -13.83 17.36
C ALA A 82 -5.74 -12.69 17.02
N LEU A 83 -5.27 -12.64 15.78
CA LEU A 83 -4.48 -11.52 15.27
C LEU A 83 -5.38 -10.58 14.44
N ILE A 84 -5.41 -9.31 14.80
CA ILE A 84 -6.12 -8.26 14.07
C ILE A 84 -5.08 -7.33 13.47
N VAL A 85 -4.96 -7.28 12.15
CA VAL A 85 -3.96 -6.45 11.47
C VAL A 85 -4.63 -5.19 10.94
N LEU A 86 -4.13 -4.03 11.38
CA LEU A 86 -4.59 -2.72 10.95
C LEU A 86 -3.89 -2.29 9.66
N LYS A 87 -4.69 -1.98 8.64
CA LYS A 87 -4.27 -1.15 7.50
C LYS A 87 -4.71 0.28 7.73
N TYR A 88 -3.75 1.12 8.15
CA TYR A 88 -3.93 2.56 8.30
C TYR A 88 -3.40 3.30 7.08
N ARG A 89 -3.60 4.62 7.08
CA ARG A 89 -3.37 5.57 5.98
C ARG A 89 -1.89 5.73 5.63
#